data_AF-A0A7J2L4Z0-F1
#
_entry.id   AF-A0A7J2L4Z0-F1
#
_cell.length_a   1.000
_cell.length_b   1.000
_cell.length_c   1.000
_cell.angle_alpha   90.00
_cell.angle_beta   90.00
_cell.angle_gamma   90.00
#
_symmetry.space_group_name_H-M   'P 1'
#
loop_
_entity.id
_entity.type
_entity.pdbx_description
1 polymer ?
#
loop_
_entity_poly.entity_id
_entity_poly.type
_entity_poly.pdbx_seq_one_letter_code
_entity_poly.pdbx_strand_id
1 'polypeptide(L)'
;MASEKFLDKLIKLICGDNENVVCRIAMSQLVQTMNKTCSECQADRRVLLLDPLCFGRFYLSLLIESSLSLEDIPKDCYKIRLEEIKKVFQGKPVPVPTSDAVIKLRDALRILVTISKDKGLKKRIREPLDSGGLFEVLNDLFVKLPMKTSFVHDSNIFLAILHTSEEPLICMFDLDKRIAYINLKNRVPTLETIGLYVDLLLKDSGLSGRIIDSPLGNQYIQITIPHSFDASILKKINPHVGLAIQDLDDKKILSVRIVEDDAVVLSFSELYALFRKIGGGSNE
;
A
#
# COMPACT_ATOMS: atom_id res chain seq x y z
N MET A 1 -7.34 28.08 3.20
CA MET A 1 -7.19 26.61 3.14
C MET A 1 -5.72 26.27 3.34
N ALA A 2 -5.47 25.29 4.20
CA ALA A 2 -4.17 24.80 4.70
C ALA A 2 -3.22 25.88 5.27
N SER A 3 -3.37 26.08 6.58
CA SER A 3 -2.62 26.97 7.47
C SER A 3 -1.15 26.54 7.63
N GLU A 4 -0.36 27.38 8.29
CA GLU A 4 0.97 27.07 8.84
C GLU A 4 1.02 25.67 9.50
N LYS A 5 -0.08 25.26 10.14
CA LYS A 5 -0.28 23.92 10.71
C LYS A 5 -0.16 22.76 9.72
N PHE A 6 -0.57 22.93 8.47
CA PHE A 6 -0.36 21.90 7.44
C PHE A 6 1.11 21.82 7.03
N LEU A 7 1.75 22.97 6.85
CA LEU A 7 3.16 23.04 6.50
C LEU A 7 4.02 22.31 7.53
N ASP A 8 3.80 22.55 8.82
CA ASP A 8 4.55 21.86 9.89
C ASP A 8 4.33 20.34 9.89
N LYS A 9 3.08 19.91 9.70
CA LYS A 9 2.75 18.47 9.61
C LYS A 9 3.38 17.82 8.39
N LEU A 10 3.40 18.52 7.26
CA LEU A 10 3.98 18.04 6.03
C LEU A 10 5.51 17.95 6.11
N ILE A 11 6.15 18.96 6.72
CA ILE A 11 7.59 18.94 7.02
C ILE A 11 7.93 17.73 7.89
N LYS A 12 7.17 17.51 8.97
CA LYS A 12 7.38 16.36 9.83
C LYS A 12 7.20 15.02 9.09
N LEU A 13 6.23 14.94 8.18
CA LEU A 13 5.97 13.73 7.39
C LEU A 13 7.08 13.44 6.37
N ILE A 14 7.52 14.46 5.62
CA ILE A 14 8.42 14.29 4.47
C ILE A 14 9.89 14.39 4.88
N CYS A 15 10.24 15.36 5.71
CA CYS A 15 11.63 15.64 6.07
C CYS A 15 12.05 14.96 7.38
N GLY A 16 11.11 14.71 8.29
CA GLY A 16 11.41 14.06 9.57
C GLY A 16 12.59 14.73 10.29
N ASP A 17 13.58 13.92 10.67
CA ASP A 17 14.79 14.40 11.37
C ASP A 17 15.77 15.17 10.47
N ASN A 18 15.60 15.12 9.14
CA ASN A 18 16.43 15.82 8.16
C ASN A 18 15.91 17.22 7.81
N GLU A 19 15.05 17.79 8.66
CA GLU A 19 14.51 19.12 8.46
C GLU A 19 15.62 20.17 8.37
N ASN A 20 15.62 20.94 7.28
CA ASN A 20 16.52 22.07 7.09
C ASN A 20 15.81 23.21 6.33
N VAL A 21 16.50 24.34 6.17
CA VAL A 21 15.95 25.52 5.49
C VAL A 21 15.47 25.20 4.06
N VAL A 22 16.21 24.36 3.33
CA VAL A 22 15.86 23.98 1.96
C VAL A 22 14.58 23.14 1.94
N CYS A 23 14.45 22.16 2.85
CA CYS A 23 13.22 21.39 3.04
C CYS A 23 12.04 22.32 3.33
N ARG A 24 12.18 23.27 4.27
CA ARG A 24 11.09 24.20 4.63
C ARG A 24 10.63 25.03 3.43
N ILE A 25 11.57 25.56 2.64
CA ILE A 25 11.27 26.32 1.42
C ILE A 25 10.55 25.42 0.40
N ALA A 26 11.06 24.21 0.15
CA ALA A 26 10.46 23.27 -0.79
C ALA A 26 9.04 22.86 -0.38
N MET A 27 8.82 22.59 0.91
CA MET A 27 7.49 22.26 1.44
C MET A 27 6.55 23.45 1.36
N SER A 28 7.01 24.67 1.65
CA SER A 28 6.20 25.88 1.49
C SER A 28 5.74 26.05 0.04
N GLN A 29 6.65 25.88 -0.91
CA GLN A 29 6.33 25.94 -2.34
C GLN A 29 5.32 24.85 -2.73
N LEU A 30 5.52 23.62 -2.26
CA LEU A 30 4.59 22.51 -2.50
C LEU A 30 3.18 22.85 -1.98
N VAL A 31 3.05 23.35 -0.74
CA VAL A 31 1.76 23.75 -0.17
C VAL A 31 1.08 24.83 -1.00
N GLN A 32 1.83 25.84 -1.46
CA GLN A 32 1.29 26.90 -2.33
C GLN A 32 0.78 26.34 -3.65
N THR A 33 1.56 25.48 -4.31
CA THR A 33 1.15 24.80 -5.55
C THR A 33 -0.08 23.93 -5.31
N MET A 34 -0.09 23.12 -4.24
CA MET A 34 -1.24 22.29 -3.87
C MET A 34 -2.50 23.11 -3.70
N ASN A 35 -2.44 24.22 -2.95
CA ASN A 35 -3.60 25.08 -2.71
C ASN A 35 -4.17 25.65 -4.01
N LYS A 36 -3.30 26.14 -4.89
CA LYS A 36 -3.71 26.67 -6.20
C LYS A 36 -4.35 25.57 -7.08
N THR A 37 -3.63 24.46 -7.27
CA THR A 37 -4.09 23.34 -8.10
C THR A 37 -5.39 22.72 -7.57
N CYS A 38 -5.53 22.55 -6.25
CA CYS A 38 -6.75 22.03 -5.65
C CYS A 38 -7.94 22.99 -5.80
N SER A 39 -7.70 24.30 -5.76
CA SER A 39 -8.75 25.30 -5.99
C SER A 39 -9.23 25.28 -7.44
N GLU A 40 -8.30 25.26 -8.40
CA GLU A 40 -8.61 25.16 -9.84
C GLU A 40 -9.33 23.86 -10.17
N CYS A 41 -8.85 22.73 -9.64
CA CYS A 41 -9.47 21.42 -9.87
C CYS A 41 -10.89 21.32 -9.28
N GLN A 42 -11.17 21.96 -8.14
CA GLN A 42 -12.51 21.93 -7.53
C GLN A 42 -13.50 22.90 -8.15
N ALA A 43 -13.02 23.92 -8.87
CA ALA A 43 -13.89 24.85 -9.58
C ALA A 43 -14.64 24.18 -10.75
N ASP A 44 -14.08 23.10 -11.32
CA ASP A 44 -14.69 22.31 -12.39
C ASP A 44 -14.96 20.86 -11.95
N ARG A 45 -16.24 20.51 -11.81
CA ARG A 45 -16.68 19.18 -11.41
C ARG A 45 -16.28 18.09 -12.40
N ARG A 46 -16.22 18.38 -13.70
CA ARG A 46 -15.82 17.42 -14.73
C ARG A 46 -14.34 17.09 -14.60
N VAL A 47 -13.51 18.11 -14.44
CA VAL A 47 -12.07 17.95 -14.16
C VAL A 47 -11.90 17.12 -12.89
N LEU A 48 -12.56 17.49 -11.80
CA LEU A 48 -12.47 16.76 -10.53
C LEU A 48 -12.83 15.27 -10.65
N LEU A 49 -13.79 14.90 -11.50
CA LEU A 49 -14.28 13.52 -11.65
C LEU A 49 -13.45 12.67 -12.61
N LEU A 50 -13.01 13.24 -13.74
CA LEU A 50 -12.45 12.48 -14.85
C LEU A 50 -10.94 12.68 -15.02
N ASP A 51 -10.44 13.87 -14.71
CA ASP A 51 -9.07 14.27 -14.98
C ASP A 51 -8.58 15.25 -13.90
N PRO A 52 -8.44 14.79 -12.64
CA PRO A 52 -8.02 15.66 -11.55
C PRO A 52 -6.60 16.17 -11.81
N LEU A 53 -6.39 17.47 -11.61
CA LEU A 53 -5.11 18.13 -11.88
C LEU A 53 -3.93 17.60 -11.03
N CYS A 54 -4.20 16.79 -10.01
CA CYS A 54 -3.19 16.04 -9.28
C CYS A 54 -3.27 14.56 -9.68
N PHE A 55 -2.15 14.04 -10.21
CA PHE A 55 -2.04 12.65 -10.65
C PHE A 55 -2.47 11.68 -9.54
N GLY A 56 -3.39 10.78 -9.85
CA GLY A 56 -3.91 9.80 -8.88
C GLY A 56 -4.46 10.41 -7.59
N ARG A 57 -4.90 11.68 -7.62
CA ARG A 57 -5.25 12.49 -6.44
C ARG A 57 -4.18 12.45 -5.33
N PHE A 58 -2.90 12.43 -5.70
CA PHE A 58 -1.78 12.31 -4.77
C PHE A 58 -1.83 13.34 -3.62
N TYR A 59 -2.22 14.59 -3.90
CA TYR A 59 -2.37 15.63 -2.89
C TYR A 59 -3.38 15.27 -1.80
N LEU A 60 -4.47 14.58 -2.15
CA LEU A 60 -5.43 14.11 -1.16
C LEU A 60 -4.82 13.04 -0.24
N SER A 61 -4.06 12.08 -0.80
CA SER A 61 -3.35 11.07 0.00
C SER A 61 -2.38 11.74 0.97
N LEU A 62 -1.61 12.72 0.50
CA LEU A 62 -0.63 13.46 1.30
C LEU A 62 -1.28 14.22 2.47
N LEU A 63 -2.41 14.87 2.23
CA LEU A 63 -3.20 15.54 3.27
C LEU A 63 -3.68 14.55 4.34
N ILE A 64 -4.09 13.35 3.93
CA ILE A 64 -4.58 12.31 4.84
C ILE A 64 -3.44 11.72 5.67
N GLU A 65 -2.29 11.43 5.05
CA GLU A 65 -1.08 10.91 5.72
C GLU A 65 -0.48 11.93 6.70
N SER A 66 -0.58 13.23 6.39
CA SER A 66 -0.20 14.32 7.29
C SER A 66 -1.09 14.42 8.53
N SER A 67 -2.01 13.46 8.75
CA SER A 67 -2.89 13.40 9.91
C SER A 67 -3.73 14.68 10.07
N LEU A 68 -4.14 15.29 8.96
CA LEU A 68 -5.09 16.39 8.98
C LEU A 68 -6.50 15.89 9.34
N SER A 69 -7.28 16.82 9.90
CA SER A 69 -8.69 16.57 10.20
C SER A 69 -9.49 16.51 8.90
N LEU A 70 -10.69 15.91 8.95
CA LEU A 70 -11.58 15.86 7.78
C LEU A 70 -12.07 17.25 7.34
N GLU A 71 -11.97 18.25 8.20
CA GLU A 71 -12.36 19.63 7.90
C GLU A 71 -11.32 20.34 7.02
N ASP A 72 -10.07 19.89 7.11
CA ASP A 72 -8.93 20.45 6.39
C ASP A 72 -8.70 19.78 5.01
N ILE A 73 -9.45 18.73 4.68
CA ILE A 73 -9.33 18.03 3.40
C ILE A 73 -10.47 18.42 2.42
N PRO A 74 -10.22 18.44 1.10
CA PRO A 74 -11.25 18.70 0.11
C PRO A 74 -12.36 17.62 0.11
N LYS A 75 -13.54 17.97 0.66
CA LYS A 75 -14.66 17.03 0.89
C LYS A 75 -15.14 16.34 -0.39
N ASP A 76 -15.29 17.08 -1.48
CA ASP A 76 -15.78 16.53 -2.75
C ASP A 76 -14.75 15.57 -3.39
N CYS A 77 -13.47 15.96 -3.39
CA CYS A 77 -12.39 15.10 -3.86
C CYS A 77 -12.32 13.80 -3.03
N TYR A 78 -12.42 13.92 -1.70
CA TYR A 78 -12.43 12.77 -0.80
C TYR A 78 -13.63 11.85 -1.05
N LYS A 79 -14.83 12.40 -1.20
CA LYS A 79 -16.04 11.62 -1.51
C LYS A 79 -15.91 10.85 -2.82
N ILE A 80 -15.37 11.48 -3.87
CA ILE A 80 -15.14 10.82 -5.16
C ILE A 80 -14.11 9.69 -5.00
N ARG A 81 -13.02 9.94 -4.27
CA ARG A 81 -12.02 8.92 -3.94
C ARG A 81 -12.61 7.70 -3.24
N LEU A 82 -13.54 7.88 -2.31
CA LEU A 82 -14.21 6.74 -1.66
C LEU A 82 -15.03 5.89 -2.65
N GLU A 83 -15.72 6.51 -3.61
CA GLU A 83 -16.46 5.78 -4.65
C GLU A 83 -15.53 5.09 -5.66
N GLU A 84 -14.40 5.71 -6.01
CA GLU A 84 -13.34 5.09 -6.82
C GLU A 84 -12.81 3.82 -6.14
N ILE A 85 -12.40 3.92 -4.87
CA ILE A 85 -11.87 2.78 -4.10
C ILE A 85 -12.91 1.67 -3.96
N LYS A 86 -14.17 2.02 -3.72
CA LYS A 86 -15.27 1.04 -3.68
C LYS A 86 -15.42 0.28 -5.00
N LYS A 87 -15.30 0.94 -6.14
CA LYS A 87 -15.33 0.30 -7.46
C LYS A 87 -14.12 -0.62 -7.65
N VAL A 88 -12.93 -0.17 -7.27
CA VAL A 88 -11.70 -0.95 -7.42
C VAL A 88 -11.73 -2.21 -6.55
N PHE A 89 -12.20 -2.13 -5.29
CA PHE A 89 -12.42 -3.35 -4.49
C PHE A 89 -13.48 -4.28 -5.08
N GLN A 90 -14.40 -3.78 -5.91
CA GLN A 90 -15.36 -4.62 -6.63
C GLN A 90 -14.82 -5.15 -7.97
N GLY A 91 -13.54 -4.90 -8.30
CA GLY A 91 -12.95 -5.25 -9.59
C GLY A 91 -13.58 -4.47 -10.75
N LYS A 92 -13.95 -3.20 -10.52
CA LYS A 92 -14.51 -2.33 -11.57
C LYS A 92 -13.51 -1.25 -11.96
N PRO A 93 -13.40 -0.93 -13.25
CA PRO A 93 -12.52 0.12 -13.72
C PRO A 93 -12.96 1.50 -13.21
N VAL A 94 -11.98 2.38 -13.06
CA VAL A 94 -12.14 3.77 -12.63
C VAL A 94 -11.36 4.69 -13.57
N PRO A 95 -11.85 5.93 -13.82
CA PRO A 95 -11.18 6.85 -14.72
C PRO A 95 -9.84 7.36 -14.18
N VAL A 96 -9.71 7.43 -12.85
CA VAL A 96 -8.50 7.92 -12.17
C VAL A 96 -7.83 6.74 -11.44
N PRO A 97 -6.52 6.51 -11.64
CA PRO A 97 -5.80 5.47 -10.93
C PRO A 97 -5.91 5.61 -9.41
N THR A 98 -6.05 4.49 -8.71
CA THR A 98 -6.10 4.39 -7.24
C THR A 98 -4.84 3.76 -6.66
N SER A 99 -3.79 3.60 -7.46
CA SER A 99 -2.46 3.17 -6.99
C SER A 99 -1.95 4.11 -5.90
N ASP A 100 -1.45 3.53 -4.81
CA ASP A 100 -0.89 4.23 -3.65
C ASP A 100 -1.84 5.22 -2.98
N ALA A 101 -3.15 5.02 -3.14
CA ALA A 101 -4.18 5.86 -2.56
C ALA A 101 -4.24 5.68 -1.03
N VAL A 102 -4.49 6.77 -0.30
CA VAL A 102 -4.67 6.74 1.16
C VAL A 102 -6.04 7.26 1.54
N ILE A 103 -6.73 6.56 2.42
CA ILE A 103 -8.02 6.96 3.01
C ILE A 103 -8.04 6.72 4.52
N LYS A 104 -9.01 7.29 5.22
CA LYS A 104 -9.18 7.00 6.65
C LYS A 104 -9.59 5.53 6.83
N LEU A 105 -9.01 4.86 7.81
CA LEU A 105 -9.22 3.44 8.09
C LEU A 105 -10.71 3.11 8.26
N ARG A 106 -11.45 3.96 8.98
CA ARG A 106 -12.89 3.79 9.20
C ARG A 106 -13.69 3.77 7.89
N ASP A 107 -13.30 4.57 6.90
CA ASP A 107 -14.00 4.61 5.62
C ASP A 107 -13.63 3.39 4.77
N ALA A 108 -12.37 2.92 4.83
CA ALA A 108 -11.98 1.66 4.21
C ALA A 108 -12.80 0.47 4.78
N LEU A 109 -12.93 0.39 6.11
CA LEU A 109 -13.76 -0.61 6.78
C LEU A 109 -15.23 -0.55 6.34
N ARG A 110 -15.81 0.66 6.24
CA ARG A 110 -17.19 0.84 5.76
C ARG A 110 -17.39 0.31 4.35
N ILE A 111 -16.42 0.57 3.46
CA ILE A 111 -16.46 0.09 2.09
C ILE A 111 -16.39 -1.45 2.07
N LEU A 112 -15.38 -2.03 2.72
CA LEU A 112 -15.17 -3.48 2.74
C LEU A 112 -16.32 -4.24 3.41
N VAL A 113 -16.86 -3.73 4.53
CA VAL A 113 -18.04 -4.34 5.18
C VAL A 113 -19.30 -4.25 4.31
N THR A 114 -19.44 -3.20 3.51
CA THR A 114 -20.53 -3.11 2.53
C THR A 114 -20.37 -4.19 1.43
N ILE A 115 -19.13 -4.50 1.05
CA ILE A 115 -18.81 -5.55 0.07
C ILE A 115 -19.01 -6.95 0.66
N SER A 116 -18.65 -7.19 1.92
CA SER A 116 -18.89 -8.47 2.60
C SER A 116 -20.37 -8.77 2.86
N LYS A 117 -21.23 -7.74 2.82
CA LYS A 117 -22.67 -7.80 3.13
C LYS A 117 -22.97 -8.30 4.56
N ASP A 118 -21.98 -8.28 5.46
CA ASP A 118 -22.15 -8.71 6.85
C ASP A 118 -22.81 -7.59 7.69
N LYS A 119 -24.06 -7.83 8.11
CA LYS A 119 -24.83 -6.87 8.91
C LYS A 119 -24.30 -6.71 10.34
N GLY A 120 -23.66 -7.74 10.91
CA GLY A 120 -23.08 -7.72 12.25
C GLY A 120 -21.84 -6.83 12.31
N LEU A 121 -20.92 -7.01 11.37
CA LEU A 121 -19.75 -6.14 11.19
C LEU A 121 -20.18 -4.69 10.91
N LYS A 122 -21.22 -4.51 10.08
CA LYS A 122 -21.78 -3.18 9.82
C LYS A 122 -22.29 -2.48 11.06
N LYS A 123 -22.81 -3.22 12.05
CA LYS A 123 -23.24 -2.65 13.34
C LYS A 123 -22.03 -2.27 14.19
N ARG A 124 -21.02 -3.15 14.30
CA ARG A 124 -19.79 -2.92 15.10
C ARG A 124 -19.05 -1.65 14.69
N ILE A 125 -18.92 -1.37 13.39
CA ILE A 125 -18.19 -0.18 12.90
C ILE A 125 -18.94 1.16 13.05
N ARG A 126 -20.19 1.14 13.51
CA ARG A 126 -20.96 2.38 13.78
C ARG A 126 -20.45 3.09 15.02
N GLU A 127 -20.00 2.32 16.00
CA GLU A 127 -19.45 2.84 17.26
C GLU A 127 -17.97 3.20 17.08
N PRO A 128 -17.42 4.13 17.87
CA PRO A 128 -15.98 4.34 17.94
C PRO A 128 -15.28 3.06 18.38
N LEU A 129 -14.26 2.64 17.63
CA LEU A 129 -13.43 1.49 17.96
C LEU A 129 -12.05 1.97 18.40
N ASP A 130 -11.53 1.33 19.44
CA ASP A 130 -10.12 1.38 19.81
C ASP A 130 -9.30 0.44 18.92
N SER A 131 -7.98 0.35 19.13
CA SER A 131 -7.11 -0.49 18.30
C SER A 131 -7.47 -1.97 18.40
N GLY A 132 -7.85 -2.46 19.59
CA GLY A 132 -8.31 -3.84 19.79
C GLY A 132 -9.60 -4.17 19.03
N GLY A 133 -10.60 -3.29 19.12
CA GLY A 133 -11.84 -3.45 18.37
C GLY A 133 -11.65 -3.36 16.85
N LEU A 134 -10.73 -2.50 16.37
CA LEU A 134 -10.35 -2.44 14.96
C LEU A 134 -9.68 -3.74 14.50
N PHE A 135 -8.78 -4.29 15.31
CA PHE A 135 -8.08 -5.54 15.04
C PHE A 135 -9.05 -6.71 14.88
N GLU A 136 -10.00 -6.89 15.79
CA GLU A 136 -11.01 -7.95 15.69
C GLU A 136 -11.89 -7.79 14.45
N VAL A 137 -12.32 -6.56 14.15
CA VAL A 137 -13.16 -6.29 12.98
C VAL A 137 -12.42 -6.60 11.68
N LEU A 138 -11.14 -6.24 11.56
CA LEU A 138 -10.34 -6.54 10.37
C LEU A 138 -10.15 -8.04 10.16
N ASN A 139 -9.82 -8.78 11.22
CA ASN A 139 -9.68 -10.23 11.18
C ASN A 139 -10.98 -10.90 10.68
N ASP A 140 -12.10 -10.58 11.30
CA ASP A 140 -13.40 -11.12 10.90
C ASP A 140 -13.77 -10.72 9.47
N LEU A 141 -13.47 -9.48 9.09
CA LEU A 141 -13.80 -8.93 7.78
C LEU A 141 -13.06 -9.66 6.66
N PHE A 142 -11.74 -9.83 6.78
CA PHE A 142 -10.95 -10.46 5.72
C PHE A 142 -11.32 -11.93 5.48
N VAL A 143 -11.77 -12.65 6.51
CA VAL A 143 -12.29 -14.02 6.37
C VAL A 143 -13.65 -14.05 5.66
N LYS A 144 -14.44 -12.97 5.77
CA LYS A 144 -15.81 -12.89 5.24
C LYS A 144 -15.94 -12.15 3.92
N LEU A 145 -14.84 -11.65 3.35
CA LEU A 145 -14.88 -11.02 2.04
C LEU A 145 -15.22 -12.06 0.96
N PRO A 146 -15.99 -11.68 -0.08
CA PRO A 146 -16.39 -12.59 -1.14
C PRO A 146 -15.25 -12.96 -2.11
N MET A 147 -14.10 -12.30 -1.98
CA MET A 147 -12.89 -12.59 -2.77
C MET A 147 -11.86 -13.36 -1.95
N LYS A 148 -10.98 -14.12 -2.64
CA LYS A 148 -9.78 -14.68 -2.02
C LYS A 148 -8.99 -13.53 -1.39
N THR A 149 -8.77 -13.63 -0.09
CA THR A 149 -8.04 -12.65 0.69
C THR A 149 -6.93 -13.36 1.45
N SER A 150 -5.69 -13.00 1.15
CA SER A 150 -4.55 -13.38 1.96
C SER A 150 -4.20 -12.19 2.84
N PHE A 151 -4.01 -12.41 4.13
CA PHE A 151 -3.61 -11.34 5.04
C PHE A 151 -2.73 -11.88 6.16
N VAL A 152 -1.94 -10.97 6.70
CA VAL A 152 -1.08 -11.12 7.88
C VAL A 152 -1.14 -9.81 8.66
N HIS A 153 -0.75 -9.85 9.92
CA HIS A 153 -0.73 -8.66 10.75
C HIS A 153 0.33 -8.80 11.85
N ASP A 154 0.72 -7.65 12.40
CA ASP A 154 1.33 -7.55 13.73
C ASP A 154 0.32 -6.88 14.69
N SER A 155 0.78 -6.15 15.70
CA SER A 155 -0.10 -5.43 16.63
C SER A 155 -0.76 -4.18 16.03
N ASN A 156 -0.13 -3.54 15.04
CA ASN A 156 -0.48 -2.20 14.58
C ASN A 156 -0.81 -2.14 13.09
N ILE A 157 -0.35 -3.11 12.31
CA ILE A 157 -0.45 -3.13 10.85
C ILE A 157 -1.10 -4.43 10.39
N PHE A 158 -2.09 -4.30 9.52
CA PHE A 158 -2.56 -5.41 8.68
C PHE A 158 -2.07 -5.21 7.25
N LEU A 159 -1.47 -6.24 6.66
CA LEU A 159 -1.21 -6.31 5.24
C LEU A 159 -2.14 -7.35 4.61
N ALA A 160 -2.77 -6.99 3.50
CA ALA A 160 -3.70 -7.85 2.79
C ALA A 160 -3.51 -7.80 1.27
N ILE A 161 -3.67 -8.95 0.63
CA ILE A 161 -3.78 -9.11 -0.82
C ILE A 161 -5.22 -9.53 -1.11
N LEU A 162 -5.97 -8.64 -1.75
CA LEU A 162 -7.36 -8.86 -2.16
C LEU A 162 -7.38 -9.24 -3.63
N HIS A 163 -7.68 -10.50 -3.96
CA HIS A 163 -7.73 -10.98 -5.35
C HIS A 163 -9.05 -10.57 -5.99
N THR A 164 -9.07 -9.39 -6.62
CA THR A 164 -10.24 -8.92 -7.38
C THR A 164 -10.29 -9.57 -8.77
N SER A 165 -11.37 -9.30 -9.53
CA SER A 165 -11.50 -9.83 -10.90
C SER A 165 -10.57 -9.17 -11.92
N GLU A 166 -10.05 -7.98 -11.64
CA GLU A 166 -9.17 -7.23 -12.56
C GLU A 166 -7.70 -7.47 -12.18
N GLU A 167 -7.28 -6.96 -11.03
CA GLU A 167 -5.93 -7.16 -10.49
C GLU A 167 -5.96 -7.39 -8.97
N PRO A 168 -5.01 -8.14 -8.41
CA PRO A 168 -4.83 -8.24 -6.97
C PRO A 168 -4.46 -6.89 -6.36
N LEU A 169 -5.15 -6.50 -5.29
CA LEU A 169 -4.90 -5.23 -4.59
C LEU A 169 -4.09 -5.49 -3.32
N ILE A 170 -2.90 -4.90 -3.26
CA ILE A 170 -2.05 -4.92 -2.07
C ILE A 170 -2.47 -3.74 -1.18
N CYS A 171 -2.97 -4.02 0.03
CA CYS A 171 -3.47 -3.01 0.94
C CYS A 171 -2.76 -3.10 2.30
N MET A 172 -2.58 -1.95 2.95
CA MET A 172 -2.05 -1.86 4.30
C MET A 172 -2.99 -1.04 5.18
N PHE A 173 -3.30 -1.52 6.38
CA PHE A 173 -4.17 -0.86 7.34
C PHE A 173 -3.37 -0.59 8.61
N ASP A 174 -3.10 0.69 8.85
CA ASP A 174 -2.32 1.17 9.99
C ASP A 174 -3.29 1.63 11.08
N LEU A 175 -3.33 0.89 12.19
CA LEU A 175 -4.24 1.09 13.31
C LEU A 175 -3.88 2.35 14.11
N ASP A 176 -2.59 2.65 14.25
CA ASP A 176 -2.09 3.77 15.04
C ASP A 176 -2.39 5.09 14.32
N LYS A 177 -2.05 5.15 13.02
CA LYS A 177 -2.33 6.32 12.18
C LYS A 177 -3.79 6.41 11.76
N ARG A 178 -4.57 5.32 11.94
CA ARG A 178 -5.97 5.20 11.53
C ARG A 178 -6.18 5.51 10.04
N ILE A 179 -5.28 5.00 9.20
CA ILE A 179 -5.33 5.13 7.74
C ILE A 179 -5.24 3.76 7.06
N ALA A 180 -5.73 3.71 5.83
CA ALA A 180 -5.61 2.57 4.95
C ALA A 180 -4.94 3.01 3.65
N TYR A 181 -3.90 2.30 3.27
CA TYR A 181 -3.23 2.40 1.99
C TYR A 181 -3.83 1.36 1.05
N ILE A 182 -4.28 1.81 -0.11
CA ILE A 182 -4.98 1.02 -1.11
C ILE A 182 -4.11 0.89 -2.35
N ASN A 183 -3.95 -0.34 -2.82
CA ASN A 183 -3.18 -0.70 -4.00
C ASN A 183 -1.74 -0.14 -3.96
N LEU A 184 -0.96 -0.58 -2.98
CA LEU A 184 0.46 -0.27 -2.79
C LEU A 184 1.26 -0.75 -4.01
N LYS A 185 1.49 0.16 -4.96
CA LYS A 185 2.12 -0.16 -6.24
C LYS A 185 3.55 0.33 -6.27
N ASN A 186 3.74 1.64 -6.13
CA ASN A 186 5.04 2.28 -6.22
C ASN A 186 5.68 2.50 -4.84
N ARG A 187 4.93 2.33 -3.76
CA ARG A 187 5.49 2.41 -2.41
C ARG A 187 6.46 1.26 -2.16
N VAL A 188 7.46 1.57 -1.35
CA VAL A 188 8.48 0.63 -0.88
C VAL A 188 8.14 0.26 0.56
N PRO A 189 8.13 -1.03 0.94
CA PRO A 189 8.00 -1.44 2.33
C PRO A 189 9.09 -0.80 3.20
N THR A 190 8.79 -0.51 4.46
CA THR A 190 9.82 -0.11 5.44
C THR A 190 10.58 -1.34 5.94
N LEU A 191 11.73 -1.14 6.57
CA LEU A 191 12.45 -2.23 7.27
C LEU A 191 11.58 -2.93 8.33
N GLU A 192 10.65 -2.21 8.94
CA GLU A 192 9.70 -2.76 9.92
C GLU A 192 8.62 -3.62 9.27
N THR A 193 8.21 -3.31 8.03
CA THR A 193 7.07 -3.96 7.37
C THR A 193 7.47 -5.00 6.33
N ILE A 194 8.73 -5.01 5.88
CA ILE A 194 9.19 -5.94 4.84
C ILE A 194 9.06 -7.39 5.29
N GLY A 195 9.40 -7.73 6.54
CA GLY A 195 9.25 -9.08 7.08
C GLY A 195 7.81 -9.57 7.02
N LEU A 196 6.89 -8.74 7.54
CA LEU A 196 5.45 -9.01 7.48
C LEU A 196 4.95 -9.17 6.04
N TYR A 197 5.44 -8.33 5.11
CA TYR A 197 5.04 -8.45 3.71
C TYR A 197 5.58 -9.72 3.03
N VAL A 198 6.80 -10.14 3.33
CA VAL A 198 7.36 -11.41 2.82
C VAL A 198 6.55 -12.60 3.31
N ASP A 199 6.15 -12.62 4.58
CA ASP A 199 5.28 -13.68 5.11
C ASP A 199 3.94 -13.73 4.38
N LEU A 200 3.36 -12.56 4.08
CA LEU A 200 2.14 -12.47 3.27
C LEU A 200 2.33 -13.06 1.88
N LEU A 201 3.44 -12.73 1.21
CA LEU A 201 3.75 -13.18 -0.13
C LEU A 201 3.99 -14.69 -0.19
N LEU A 202 4.74 -15.25 0.77
CA LEU A 202 4.95 -16.69 0.90
C LEU A 202 3.60 -17.41 1.10
N LYS A 203 2.77 -16.91 2.03
CA LYS A 203 1.43 -17.45 2.29
C LYS A 203 0.52 -17.39 1.06
N ASP A 204 0.48 -16.26 0.36
CA ASP A 204 -0.41 -16.06 -0.78
C ASP A 204 -0.04 -16.92 -2.00
N SER A 205 1.27 -17.07 -2.23
CA SER A 205 1.85 -17.84 -3.35
C SER A 205 1.99 -19.34 -3.06
N GLY A 206 1.87 -19.76 -1.80
CA GLY A 206 2.12 -21.14 -1.38
C GLY A 206 3.60 -21.53 -1.44
N LEU A 207 4.51 -20.55 -1.49
CA LEU A 207 5.95 -20.78 -1.53
C LEU A 207 6.51 -20.97 -0.12
N SER A 208 7.62 -21.71 -0.04
CA SER A 208 8.41 -21.85 1.19
C SER A 208 9.72 -21.08 1.05
N GLY A 209 9.99 -20.23 2.04
CA GLY A 209 11.16 -19.38 2.05
C GLY A 209 11.40 -18.74 3.41
N ARG A 210 12.50 -17.99 3.51
CA ARG A 210 12.89 -17.27 4.73
C ARG A 210 13.71 -16.04 4.37
N ILE A 211 13.70 -15.04 5.24
CA ILE A 211 14.65 -13.93 5.19
C ILE A 211 15.96 -14.39 5.81
N ILE A 212 17.08 -13.99 5.20
CA ILE A 212 18.43 -14.15 5.75
C ILE A 212 19.15 -12.80 5.75
N ASP A 213 19.90 -12.57 6.82
CA ASP A 213 20.77 -11.40 6.96
C ASP A 213 22.18 -11.77 6.51
N SER A 214 22.81 -10.87 5.77
CA SER A 214 24.23 -10.93 5.49
C SER A 214 25.02 -10.20 6.58
N PRO A 215 26.30 -10.56 6.82
CA PRO A 215 27.17 -9.83 7.74
C PRO A 215 27.37 -8.34 7.37
N LEU A 216 27.07 -7.96 6.12
CA LEU A 216 27.18 -6.59 5.61
C LEU A 216 25.87 -5.79 5.75
N GLY A 217 24.86 -6.29 6.47
CA GLY A 217 23.58 -5.60 6.68
C GLY A 217 22.54 -5.80 5.57
N ASN A 218 22.90 -6.38 4.43
CA ASN A 218 21.93 -6.71 3.39
C ASN A 218 21.00 -7.84 3.82
N GLN A 219 19.73 -7.78 3.42
CA GLN A 219 18.76 -8.87 3.61
C GLN A 219 18.36 -9.51 2.29
N TYR A 220 18.20 -10.84 2.30
CA TYR A 220 17.78 -11.61 1.15
C TYR A 220 16.59 -12.50 1.51
N ILE A 221 15.66 -12.68 0.59
CA ILE A 221 14.66 -13.74 0.67
C ILE A 221 15.24 -14.96 -0.04
N GLN A 222 15.35 -16.08 0.68
CA GLN A 222 15.66 -17.39 0.10
C GLN A 222 14.37 -18.16 -0.15
N ILE A 223 14.14 -18.55 -1.40
CA ILE A 223 12.98 -19.34 -1.82
C ILE A 223 13.46 -20.62 -2.48
N THR A 224 12.84 -21.75 -2.11
CA THR A 224 13.09 -23.02 -2.80
C THR A 224 12.36 -23.02 -4.13
N ILE A 225 13.09 -23.29 -5.22
CA ILE A 225 12.56 -23.31 -6.58
C ILE A 225 12.92 -24.61 -7.31
N PRO A 226 12.11 -25.05 -8.29
CA PRO A 226 12.44 -26.20 -9.14
C PRO A 226 13.69 -25.95 -9.99
N HIS A 227 14.44 -27.01 -10.33
CA HIS A 227 15.62 -26.89 -11.21
C HIS A 227 15.29 -26.29 -12.59
N SER A 228 14.07 -26.49 -13.09
CA SER A 228 13.59 -25.97 -14.38
C SER A 228 13.28 -24.48 -14.38
N PHE A 229 13.27 -23.81 -13.22
CA PHE A 229 12.93 -22.40 -13.13
C PHE A 229 14.04 -21.53 -13.73
N ASP A 230 13.67 -20.70 -14.72
CA ASP A 230 14.56 -19.71 -15.33
C ASP A 230 14.50 -18.39 -14.53
N ALA A 231 15.52 -18.13 -13.71
CA ALA A 231 15.60 -16.90 -12.92
C ALA A 231 15.76 -15.62 -13.76
N SER A 232 16.16 -15.72 -15.03
CA SER A 232 16.33 -14.55 -15.90
C SER A 232 15.01 -13.80 -16.14
N ILE A 233 13.87 -14.49 -16.02
CA ILE A 233 12.54 -13.87 -16.15
C ILE A 233 12.31 -12.78 -15.09
N LEU A 234 12.97 -12.87 -13.93
CA LEU A 234 12.83 -11.92 -12.83
C LEU A 234 13.50 -10.58 -13.16
N LYS A 235 14.53 -10.57 -14.03
CA LYS A 235 15.15 -9.34 -14.53
C LYS A 235 14.21 -8.50 -15.39
N LYS A 236 13.13 -9.08 -15.92
CA LYS A 236 12.07 -8.34 -16.63
C LYS A 236 11.20 -7.52 -15.68
N ILE A 237 11.14 -7.88 -14.40
CA ILE A 237 10.38 -7.13 -13.38
C ILE A 237 11.22 -5.95 -12.91
N ASN A 238 12.47 -6.21 -12.50
CA ASN A 238 13.42 -5.17 -12.14
C ASN A 238 14.82 -5.58 -12.64
N PRO A 239 15.42 -4.88 -13.61
CA PRO A 239 16.74 -5.21 -14.14
C PRO A 239 17.87 -5.19 -13.10
N HIS A 240 17.70 -4.36 -12.07
CA HIS A 240 18.67 -4.12 -11.01
C HIS A 240 18.51 -5.03 -9.80
N VAL A 241 17.48 -5.90 -9.77
CA VAL A 241 17.27 -6.82 -8.64
C VAL A 241 18.49 -7.73 -8.44
N GLY A 242 19.03 -7.75 -7.22
CA GLY A 242 20.12 -8.63 -6.84
C GLY A 242 19.63 -10.07 -6.71
N LEU A 243 20.16 -10.98 -7.53
CA LEU A 243 19.78 -12.40 -7.53
C LEU A 243 21.03 -13.27 -7.34
N ALA A 244 20.91 -14.31 -6.53
CA ALA A 244 21.90 -15.38 -6.44
C ALA A 244 21.19 -16.74 -6.45
N ILE A 245 21.78 -17.73 -7.10
CA ILE A 245 21.23 -19.09 -7.17
C ILE A 245 22.25 -20.02 -6.56
N GLN A 246 21.78 -20.91 -5.69
CA GLN A 246 22.55 -22.02 -5.17
C GLN A 246 21.91 -23.33 -5.58
N ASP A 247 22.66 -24.17 -6.30
CA ASP A 247 22.25 -25.53 -6.62
C ASP A 247 22.52 -26.44 -5.41
N LEU A 248 21.51 -27.22 -5.03
CA LEU A 248 21.60 -28.35 -4.11
C LEU A 248 21.14 -29.61 -4.85
N ASP A 249 21.49 -30.80 -4.34
CA ASP A 249 21.31 -32.08 -5.05
C ASP A 249 19.88 -32.31 -5.58
N ASP A 250 18.86 -31.88 -4.82
CA ASP A 250 17.44 -32.10 -5.16
C ASP A 250 16.63 -30.79 -5.42
N LYS A 251 17.26 -29.61 -5.28
CA LYS A 251 16.56 -28.31 -5.39
C LYS A 251 17.49 -27.14 -5.70
N LYS A 252 16.93 -26.04 -6.20
CA LYS A 252 17.59 -24.74 -6.28
C LYS A 252 17.11 -23.82 -5.16
N ILE A 253 18.02 -23.04 -4.58
CA ILE A 253 17.68 -21.91 -3.72
C ILE A 253 17.90 -20.64 -4.52
N LEU A 254 16.83 -19.87 -4.71
CA LEU A 254 16.90 -18.52 -5.23
C LEU A 254 16.97 -17.54 -4.06
N SER A 255 18.03 -16.73 -4.04
CA SER A 255 18.16 -15.61 -3.11
C SER A 255 17.88 -14.31 -3.85
N VAL A 256 16.90 -13.54 -3.37
CA VAL A 256 16.52 -12.23 -3.91
C VAL A 256 16.89 -11.17 -2.87
N ARG A 257 17.73 -10.19 -3.24
CA ARG A 257 18.06 -9.08 -2.35
C ARG A 257 16.83 -8.18 -2.16
N ILE A 258 16.51 -7.89 -0.90
CA ILE A 258 15.38 -7.03 -0.53
C ILE A 258 15.78 -5.82 0.30
N VAL A 259 16.92 -5.87 1.00
CA VAL A 259 17.48 -4.73 1.72
C VAL A 259 18.94 -4.54 1.32
N GLU A 260 19.31 -3.29 1.05
CA GLU A 260 20.67 -2.81 0.77
C GLU A 260 20.86 -1.45 1.42
N ASP A 261 21.98 -1.26 2.12
CA ASP A 261 22.32 0.00 2.80
C ASP A 261 21.17 0.55 3.68
N ASP A 262 20.59 -0.31 4.52
CA ASP A 262 19.44 -0.01 5.41
C ASP A 262 18.18 0.50 4.68
N ALA A 263 18.06 0.22 3.38
CA ALA A 263 16.88 0.55 2.57
C ALA A 263 16.32 -0.68 1.87
N VAL A 264 14.99 -0.82 1.87
CA VAL A 264 14.32 -1.82 1.05
C VAL A 264 14.44 -1.41 -0.42
N VAL A 265 14.87 -2.32 -1.29
CA VAL A 265 15.23 -1.99 -2.69
C VAL A 265 14.15 -2.32 -3.72
N LEU A 266 13.02 -2.89 -3.29
CA LEU A 266 11.91 -3.28 -4.16
C LEU A 266 10.59 -2.74 -3.61
N SER A 267 9.75 -2.22 -4.51
CA SER A 267 8.39 -1.79 -4.19
C SER A 267 7.48 -2.98 -3.86
N PHE A 268 6.33 -2.69 -3.26
CA PHE A 268 5.28 -3.68 -2.98
C PHE A 268 4.88 -4.44 -4.27
N SER A 269 4.65 -3.73 -5.38
CA SER A 269 4.25 -4.40 -6.63
C SER A 269 5.35 -5.24 -7.27
N GLU A 270 6.60 -4.81 -7.19
CA GLU A 270 7.74 -5.59 -7.72
C GLU A 270 7.93 -6.88 -6.93
N LEU A 271 7.89 -6.82 -5.60
CA LEU A 271 7.93 -8.00 -4.73
C LEU A 271 6.76 -8.95 -5.03
N TYR A 272 5.54 -8.44 -5.16
CA TYR A 272 4.39 -9.26 -5.53
C TYR A 272 4.58 -9.95 -6.90
N ALA A 273 5.02 -9.20 -7.90
CA ALA A 273 5.28 -9.73 -9.24
C ALA A 273 6.36 -10.82 -9.23
N LEU A 274 7.42 -10.65 -8.45
CA LEU A 274 8.48 -11.64 -8.28
C LEU A 274 7.92 -12.95 -7.72
N PHE A 275 7.19 -12.87 -6.60
CA PHE A 275 6.59 -14.06 -5.97
C PHE A 275 5.56 -14.76 -6.86
N ARG A 276 4.75 -13.97 -7.59
CA ARG A 276 3.82 -14.51 -8.58
C ARG A 276 4.54 -15.29 -9.67
N LYS A 277 5.62 -14.75 -10.23
CA LYS A 277 6.43 -15.47 -11.24
C LYS A 277 7.08 -16.72 -10.70
N ILE A 278 7.61 -16.67 -9.47
CA ILE A 278 8.24 -17.83 -8.82
C ILE A 278 7.21 -18.93 -8.55
N GLY A 279 6.00 -18.57 -8.10
CA GLY A 279 4.89 -19.49 -7.88
C GLY A 279 4.19 -20.00 -9.15
N GLY A 280 4.71 -19.69 -10.34
CA GLY A 280 4.14 -20.14 -11.61
C GLY A 280 2.92 -19.34 -12.10
N GLY A 281 2.63 -18.18 -11.51
CA GLY A 281 1.59 -17.27 -11.98
C GLY A 281 1.96 -16.57 -13.28
N SER A 282 1.04 -16.53 -14.24
CA SER A 282 1.13 -15.61 -15.38
C SER A 282 0.94 -14.16 -14.91
N ASN A 283 1.69 -13.25 -15.53
CA ASN A 283 1.34 -11.82 -15.55
C ASN A 283 0.71 -11.67 -16.92
N GLU A 284 -0.60 -11.60 -16.98
CA GLU A 284 -1.28 -10.90 -18.06
C GLU A 284 -1.53 -9.47 -17.59
#